data_AF-A0A8J7M068-F1
#
_entry.id   AF-A0A8J7M068-F1
#
_cell.length_a   1.000
_cell.length_b   1.000
_cell.length_c   1.000
_cell.angle_alpha   90.00
_cell.angle_beta   90.00
_cell.angle_gamma   90.00
#
_symmetry.space_group_name_H-M   'P 1'
#
loop_
_entity.id
_entity.type
_entity.pdbx_description
1 polymer ?
#
loop_
_entity_poly.entity_id
_entity_poly.type
_entity_poly.pdbx_seq_one_letter_code
_entity_poly.pdbx_strand_id
1 'polypeptide(L)'
;MQKKFILALLFSLLTLPPTAFAMEQSFSQNGVKATVHLSPDQLTPGKEATLRLSLEKDGHPVTDQAVVLEVYEKDAKEPVIKRKVDVLEGEYVDSWKFEKPSDYRVVLKIAAPGQAEGLRYEIVASVEKDEHQGHGFMSHMFGGHWGWWGGALMVGMMVTMMVLL
;
A
#
# COMPACT_ATOMS: atom_id res chain seq x y z
N MET A 1 -45.34 -37.53 -10.17
CA MET A 1 -44.50 -37.06 -11.30
C MET A 1 -43.68 -35.88 -10.78
N GLN A 2 -42.39 -36.03 -10.42
CA GLN A 2 -41.20 -35.78 -11.26
C GLN A 2 -41.33 -34.48 -12.09
N LYS A 3 -40.46 -33.46 -12.04
CA LYS A 3 -38.97 -33.38 -12.13
C LYS A 3 -38.53 -32.02 -11.53
N LYS A 4 -37.58 -31.92 -10.58
CA LYS A 4 -36.11 -31.76 -10.70
C LYS A 4 -35.59 -30.68 -11.67
N PHE A 5 -34.58 -29.92 -11.19
CA PHE A 5 -33.67 -28.98 -11.88
C PHE A 5 -34.30 -27.60 -12.18
N ILE A 6 -33.73 -26.46 -11.77
CA ILE A 6 -32.42 -25.94 -12.19
C ILE A 6 -31.63 -25.34 -11.02
N LEU A 7 -30.50 -25.99 -10.79
CA LEU A 7 -29.33 -25.60 -10.02
C LEU A 7 -28.46 -24.64 -10.85
N ALA A 8 -27.66 -23.84 -10.16
CA ALA A 8 -26.48 -23.12 -10.64
C ALA A 8 -26.72 -21.82 -11.44
N LEU A 9 -27.10 -20.76 -10.72
CA LEU A 9 -26.77 -19.41 -11.16
C LEU A 9 -25.32 -19.12 -10.75
N LEU A 10 -24.47 -19.10 -11.77
CA LEU A 10 -23.07 -18.64 -11.84
C LEU A 10 -22.58 -17.85 -10.62
N PHE A 11 -21.79 -18.53 -9.78
CA PHE A 11 -20.84 -17.90 -8.86
C PHE A 11 -19.53 -17.63 -9.64
N SER A 12 -19.61 -16.79 -10.67
CA SER A 12 -18.41 -16.25 -11.33
C SER A 12 -17.83 -15.18 -10.42
N LEU A 13 -17.15 -15.59 -9.35
CA LEU A 13 -16.23 -14.71 -8.64
C LEU A 13 -15.13 -14.34 -9.63
N LEU A 14 -15.22 -13.10 -10.11
CA LEU A 14 -14.10 -12.38 -10.69
C LEU A 14 -12.92 -12.46 -9.71
N THR A 15 -11.96 -13.32 -10.02
CA THR A 15 -10.61 -13.23 -9.47
C THR A 15 -9.98 -11.99 -10.06
N LEU A 16 -10.28 -10.82 -9.50
CA LEU A 16 -9.52 -9.63 -9.76
C LEU A 16 -8.08 -9.92 -9.32
N PRO A 17 -7.08 -9.83 -10.21
CA PRO A 17 -5.70 -9.87 -9.76
C PRO A 17 -5.51 -8.75 -8.75
N PRO A 18 -4.77 -8.96 -7.64
CA PRO A 18 -4.39 -7.87 -6.77
C PRO A 18 -3.49 -6.94 -7.59
N THR A 19 -4.07 -5.89 -8.16
CA THR A 19 -3.31 -4.79 -8.70
C THR A 19 -2.51 -4.22 -7.54
N ALA A 20 -1.19 -4.28 -7.63
CA ALA A 20 -0.31 -3.53 -6.76
C ALA A 20 -0.70 -2.05 -6.91
N PHE A 21 -1.48 -1.55 -5.97
CA PHE A 21 -1.84 -0.15 -5.92
C PHE A 21 -0.63 0.59 -5.43
N ALA A 22 -0.03 1.40 -6.30
CA ALA A 22 0.82 2.47 -5.83
C ALA A 22 0.03 3.32 -4.84
N MET A 23 0.65 3.73 -3.72
CA MET A 23 -0.04 4.51 -2.70
C MET A 23 -0.23 5.95 -3.19
N GLU A 24 -1.22 6.10 -4.08
CA GLU A 24 -1.70 7.38 -4.60
C GLU A 24 -3.00 7.73 -3.87
N GLN A 25 -3.00 8.87 -3.18
CA GLN A 25 -4.18 9.38 -2.51
C GLN A 25 -4.51 10.75 -3.09
N SER A 26 -5.74 10.91 -3.58
CA SER A 26 -6.24 12.19 -4.08
C SER A 26 -7.30 12.76 -3.15
N PHE A 27 -7.22 14.06 -2.90
CA PHE A 27 -8.12 14.79 -2.00
C PHE A 27 -8.51 16.11 -2.65
N SER A 28 -9.72 16.62 -2.37
CA SER A 28 -10.15 17.93 -2.85
C SER A 28 -10.71 18.77 -1.70
N GLN A 29 -10.16 19.97 -1.50
CA GLN A 29 -10.60 20.91 -0.48
C GLN A 29 -10.47 22.35 -1.00
N ASN A 30 -11.49 23.18 -0.78
CA ASN A 30 -11.52 24.57 -1.24
C ASN A 30 -11.24 24.75 -2.75
N GLY A 31 -11.66 23.78 -3.57
CA GLY A 31 -11.42 23.77 -5.02
C GLY A 31 -10.00 23.39 -5.44
N VAL A 32 -9.12 23.09 -4.48
CA VAL A 32 -7.77 22.57 -4.74
C VAL A 32 -7.82 21.05 -4.59
N LYS A 33 -7.45 20.35 -5.66
CA LYS A 33 -7.20 18.92 -5.70
C LYS A 33 -5.73 18.66 -5.44
N ALA A 34 -5.43 17.87 -4.42
CA ALA A 34 -4.10 17.41 -4.10
C ALA A 34 -4.00 15.91 -4.44
N THR A 35 -3.00 15.53 -5.22
CA THR A 35 -2.63 14.14 -5.47
C THR A 35 -1.30 13.87 -4.79
N VAL A 36 -1.26 12.93 -3.85
CA VAL A 36 -0.05 12.57 -3.12
C VAL A 36 0.35 11.16 -3.49
N HIS A 37 1.62 10.99 -3.86
CA HIS A 37 2.21 9.72 -4.22
C HIS A 37 3.48 9.49 -3.39
N LEU A 38 3.55 8.36 -2.70
CA LEU A 38 4.72 7.94 -1.94
C LEU A 38 5.31 6.70 -2.59
N SER A 39 6.58 6.76 -2.98
CA SER A 39 7.31 5.64 -3.59
C SER A 39 8.57 5.27 -2.80
N PRO A 40 9.00 4.01 -2.81
CA PRO A 40 8.30 2.84 -3.35
C PRO A 40 7.07 2.48 -2.50
N ASP A 41 6.15 1.70 -3.07
CA ASP A 41 4.90 1.27 -2.40
C ASP A 41 5.18 0.46 -1.13
N GLN A 42 6.27 -0.31 -1.14
CA GLN A 42 6.77 -1.03 0.01
C GLN A 42 7.99 -0.31 0.59
N LEU A 43 7.80 0.29 1.76
CA LEU A 43 8.83 1.06 2.44
C LEU A 43 9.67 0.15 3.32
N THR A 44 10.99 0.28 3.17
CA THR A 44 11.98 -0.52 3.91
C THR A 44 12.97 0.39 4.64
N PRO A 45 13.40 0.05 5.87
CA PRO A 45 14.36 0.84 6.62
C PRO A 45 15.67 1.02 5.86
N GLY A 46 16.22 2.23 5.90
CA GLY A 46 17.46 2.61 5.22
C GLY A 46 17.31 2.79 3.70
N LYS A 47 16.17 2.46 3.10
CA LYS A 47 15.88 2.78 1.69
C LYS A 47 15.26 4.17 1.58
N GLU A 48 15.46 4.77 0.42
CA GLU A 48 14.93 6.09 0.11
C GLU A 48 13.46 5.98 -0.25
N ALA A 49 12.65 6.83 0.40
CA ALA A 49 11.27 7.08 0.08
C ALA A 49 11.17 8.46 -0.58
N THR A 50 10.43 8.55 -1.66
CA THR A 50 10.17 9.78 -2.41
C THR A 50 8.69 10.12 -2.31
N LEU A 51 8.40 11.32 -1.85
CA LEU A 51 7.08 11.91 -1.87
C LEU A 51 6.95 12.83 -3.08
N ARG A 52 5.86 12.69 -3.82
CA ARG A 52 5.42 13.65 -4.83
C ARG A 52 4.03 14.14 -4.47
N LEU A 53 3.86 15.45 -4.50
CA LEU A 53 2.58 16.11 -4.29
C LEU A 53 2.30 17.01 -5.48
N SER A 54 1.21 16.73 -6.17
CA SER A 54 0.70 17.53 -7.29
C SER A 54 -0.54 18.28 -6.81
N LEU A 55 -0.54 19.59 -6.95
CA LEU A 55 -1.69 20.43 -6.60
C LEU A 55 -2.32 20.97 -7.88
N GLU A 56 -3.62 20.84 -8.00
CA GLU A 56 -4.42 21.31 -9.12
C GLU A 56 -5.57 22.17 -8.60
N LYS A 57 -5.83 23.30 -9.23
CA LYS A 57 -7.02 24.12 -8.99
C LYS A 57 -7.65 24.46 -10.33
N ASP A 58 -8.93 24.14 -10.49
CA ASP A 58 -9.67 24.37 -11.74
C ASP A 58 -8.98 23.76 -12.98
N GLY A 59 -8.27 22.63 -12.79
CA GLY A 59 -7.52 21.95 -13.85
C GLY A 59 -6.13 22.53 -14.15
N HIS A 60 -5.67 23.53 -13.40
CA HIS A 60 -4.35 24.14 -13.55
C HIS A 60 -3.43 23.76 -12.38
N PRO A 61 -2.13 23.45 -12.63
CA PRO A 61 -1.18 23.15 -11.57
C PRO A 61 -0.90 24.37 -10.70
N VAL A 62 -0.76 24.14 -9.38
CA VAL A 62 -0.54 25.19 -8.38
C VAL A 62 0.81 24.97 -7.67
N THR A 63 1.77 25.84 -7.95
CA THR A 63 3.17 25.70 -7.49
C THR A 63 3.66 26.83 -6.58
N ASP A 64 2.78 27.79 -6.26
CA ASP A 64 3.12 28.98 -5.46
C ASP A 64 2.83 28.82 -3.96
N GLN A 65 2.64 27.59 -3.49
CA GLN A 65 2.21 27.26 -2.14
C GLN A 65 3.41 26.94 -1.27
N ALA A 66 3.36 27.34 0.00
CA ALA A 66 4.35 26.91 0.97
C ALA A 66 3.97 25.53 1.52
N VAL A 67 4.67 24.48 1.09
CA VAL A 67 4.45 23.11 1.58
C VAL A 67 5.49 22.76 2.63
N VAL A 68 5.02 22.27 3.77
CA VAL A 68 5.84 21.77 4.87
C VAL A 68 5.53 20.29 5.09
N LEU A 69 6.56 19.46 5.02
CA LEU A 69 6.53 18.06 5.37
C LEU A 69 6.85 17.91 6.86
N GLU A 70 6.00 17.17 7.57
CA GLU A 70 6.25 16.69 8.92
C GLU A 70 6.05 15.18 8.98
N VAL A 71 7.09 14.42 9.31
CA VAL A 71 7.00 12.96 9.50
C VAL A 71 7.07 12.66 10.99
N TYR A 72 6.11 11.90 11.50
CA TYR A 72 6.02 11.48 12.89
C TYR A 72 6.17 9.97 12.95
N GLU A 73 6.93 9.46 13.91
CA GLU A 73 6.84 8.05 14.28
C GLU A 73 5.50 7.78 14.98
N LYS A 74 5.05 6.52 14.97
CA LYS A 74 3.88 6.07 15.71
C LYS A 74 3.93 6.59 17.15
N ASP A 75 2.84 7.19 17.60
CA ASP A 75 2.68 7.75 18.95
C ASP A 75 3.61 8.92 19.33
N ALA A 76 4.51 9.36 18.44
CA ALA A 76 5.37 10.51 18.67
C ALA A 76 4.56 11.82 18.64
N LYS A 77 4.85 12.72 19.59
CA LYS A 77 4.28 14.08 19.63
C LYS A 77 5.05 15.07 18.77
N GLU A 78 6.35 14.81 18.58
CA GLU A 78 7.25 15.65 17.80
C GLU A 78 7.61 14.95 16.49
N PRO A 79 7.76 15.70 15.39
CA PRO A 79 8.14 15.12 14.12
C PRO A 79 9.62 14.74 14.12
N VAL A 80 9.92 13.56 13.58
CA VAL A 80 11.30 13.11 13.30
C VAL A 80 11.90 13.83 12.09
N ILE A 81 11.05 14.30 11.16
CA ILE A 81 11.45 15.13 10.03
C ILE A 81 10.51 16.31 9.95
N LYS A 82 11.05 17.52 9.86
CA LYS A 82 10.28 18.74 9.61
C LYS A 82 11.04 19.68 8.70
N ARG A 83 10.55 19.90 7.47
CA ARG A 83 11.19 20.78 6.50
C ARG A 83 10.22 21.27 5.43
N LYS A 84 10.61 22.31 4.70
CA LYS A 84 9.88 22.78 3.53
C LYS A 84 10.14 21.83 2.36
N VAL A 85 9.14 21.64 1.52
CA VAL A 85 9.24 20.85 0.29
C VAL A 85 9.41 21.81 -0.88
N ASP A 86 10.39 21.53 -1.73
CA ASP A 86 10.67 22.33 -2.92
C ASP A 86 9.81 21.89 -4.10
N VAL A 87 9.60 22.82 -5.03
CA VAL A 87 8.90 22.54 -6.29
C VAL A 87 9.93 22.13 -7.33
N LEU A 88 9.71 20.97 -7.94
CA LEU A 88 10.47 20.43 -9.05
C LEU A 88 9.49 20.00 -10.15
N GLU A 89 9.69 20.50 -11.38
CA GLU A 89 8.90 20.13 -12.56
C GLU A 89 7.37 20.33 -12.41
N GLY A 90 6.94 21.26 -11.54
CA GLY A 90 5.53 21.54 -11.30
C GLY A 90 4.90 20.74 -10.16
N GLU A 91 5.69 19.91 -9.47
CA GLU A 91 5.27 19.11 -8.32
C GLU A 91 6.11 19.44 -7.10
N TYR A 92 5.57 19.24 -5.91
CA TYR A 92 6.34 19.31 -4.67
C TYR A 92 6.98 17.95 -4.44
N VAL A 93 8.31 17.90 -4.42
CA VAL A 93 9.08 16.65 -4.35
C VAL A 93 10.02 16.67 -3.16
N ASP A 94 10.01 15.62 -2.36
CA ASP A 94 10.97 15.43 -1.28
C ASP A 94 11.36 13.96 -1.15
N SER A 95 12.58 13.70 -0.66
CA SER A 95 13.05 12.34 -0.40
C SER A 95 13.77 12.20 0.94
N TRP A 96 13.51 11.09 1.63
CA TRP A 96 14.13 10.79 2.92
C TRP A 96 14.28 9.28 3.11
N LYS A 97 14.90 8.88 4.22
CA LYS A 97 15.05 7.47 4.60
C LYS A 97 14.39 7.25 5.95
N PHE A 98 13.67 6.15 6.09
CA PHE A 98 13.17 5.71 7.39
C PHE A 98 14.27 4.91 8.10
N GLU A 99 14.64 5.31 9.32
CA GLU A 99 15.76 4.66 10.01
C GLU A 99 15.37 3.31 10.62
N LYS A 100 14.11 3.15 11.01
CA LYS A 100 13.61 2.01 11.77
C LYS A 100 12.31 1.50 11.17
N PRO A 101 12.02 0.20 11.31
CA PRO A 101 10.71 -0.35 10.99
C PRO A 101 9.69 0.15 12.01
N SER A 102 8.66 0.84 11.55
CA SER A 102 7.59 1.39 12.37
C SER A 102 6.45 1.87 11.46
N ASP A 103 5.33 2.23 12.07
CA ASP A 103 4.32 3.03 11.37
C ASP A 103 4.71 4.51 11.50
N TYR A 104 4.62 5.24 10.40
CA TYR A 104 4.88 6.67 10.35
C TYR A 104 3.63 7.41 9.89
N ARG A 105 3.41 8.60 10.47
CA ARG A 105 2.40 9.56 10.00
C ARG A 105 3.11 10.65 9.23
N VAL A 106 2.86 10.71 7.94
CA VAL A 106 3.37 11.73 7.03
C VAL A 106 2.32 12.82 6.90
N VAL A 107 2.63 14.01 7.40
CA VAL A 107 1.73 15.16 7.41
C VAL A 107 2.26 16.22 6.45
N LEU A 108 1.42 16.63 5.50
CA LEU A 108 1.69 17.75 4.60
C LEU A 108 0.84 18.95 5.00
N LYS A 109 1.50 20.08 5.28
CA LYS A 109 0.83 21.36 5.54
C LYS A 109 1.06 22.28 4.35
N ILE A 110 -0.01 22.73 3.72
CA ILE A 110 0.02 23.59 2.55
C ILE A 110 -0.54 24.95 2.95
N ALA A 111 0.31 25.97 3.00
CA ALA A 111 -0.10 27.33 3.29
C ALA A 111 -0.21 28.12 1.98
N ALA A 112 -1.42 28.62 1.72
CA ALA A 112 -1.68 29.50 0.59
C ALA A 112 -1.43 30.97 0.94
N PRO A 113 -0.86 31.75 0.01
CA PRO A 113 -0.71 33.19 0.21
C PRO A 113 -2.11 33.81 0.40
N GLY A 114 -2.32 34.45 1.55
CA GLY A 114 -3.58 35.12 1.89
C GLY A 114 -4.66 34.24 2.52
N GLN A 115 -4.39 32.96 2.85
CA GLN A 115 -5.31 32.13 3.63
C GLN A 115 -4.86 32.03 5.09
N ALA A 116 -5.80 32.19 6.02
CA ALA A 116 -5.55 32.06 7.46
C ALA A 116 -5.37 30.59 7.90
N GLU A 117 -5.98 29.65 7.18
CA GLU A 117 -5.90 28.22 7.45
C GLU A 117 -5.26 27.51 6.26
N GLY A 118 -4.17 26.78 6.51
CA GLY A 118 -3.53 25.94 5.51
C GLY A 118 -4.22 24.57 5.39
N LEU A 119 -4.14 23.95 4.21
CA LEU A 119 -4.60 22.59 4.01
C LEU A 119 -3.67 21.63 4.76
N ARG A 120 -4.23 20.58 5.33
CA ARG A 120 -3.47 19.56 6.06
C ARG A 120 -3.85 18.17 5.55
N TYR A 121 -2.87 17.44 5.05
CA TYR A 121 -3.02 16.05 4.61
C TYR A 121 -2.20 15.13 5.52
N GLU A 122 -2.73 13.93 5.78
CA GLU A 122 -2.09 12.95 6.63
C GLU A 122 -2.16 11.57 5.96
N ILE A 123 -0.99 10.93 5.81
CA ILE A 123 -0.83 9.61 5.21
C ILE A 123 -0.16 8.71 6.24
N VAL A 124 -0.66 7.49 6.38
CA VAL A 124 -0.03 6.46 7.21
C VAL A 124 0.86 5.61 6.33
N ALA A 125 2.15 5.57 6.66
CA ALA A 125 3.18 4.84 5.96
C ALA A 125 3.74 3.75 6.87
N SER A 126 3.53 2.48 6.53
CA SER A 126 4.07 1.34 7.29
C SER A 126 5.41 0.92 6.69
N VAL A 127 6.45 0.88 7.54
CA VAL A 127 7.82 0.53 7.16
C VAL A 127 8.18 -0.81 7.78
N GLU A 128 8.39 -1.81 6.94
CA GLU A 128 8.68 -3.18 7.39
C GLU A 128 10.15 -3.52 7.18
N LYS A 129 10.75 -4.34 8.06
CA LYS A 129 12.10 -4.83 7.79
C LYS A 129 12.08 -5.64 6.50
N ASP A 130 13.07 -5.38 5.66
CA ASP A 130 13.39 -6.25 4.53
C ASP A 130 13.81 -7.60 5.10
N GLU A 131 12.86 -8.52 5.27
CA GLU A 131 13.17 -9.92 5.52
C GLU A 131 13.82 -10.43 4.24
N HIS A 132 15.15 -10.36 4.20
CA HIS A 132 15.92 -11.08 3.21
C HIS A 132 15.42 -12.52 3.16
N GLN A 133 14.73 -12.87 2.08
CA GLN A 133 14.72 -14.22 1.54
C GLN A 133 16.13 -14.53 1.03
N GLY A 134 17.09 -14.58 1.96
CA GLY A 134 18.39 -15.18 1.78
C GLY A 134 18.25 -16.68 1.86
N HIS A 135 17.63 -17.29 0.85
CA HIS A 135 17.81 -18.71 0.56
C HIS A 135 18.07 -18.90 -0.93
N GLY A 136 19.30 -18.60 -1.33
CA GLY A 136 19.99 -19.45 -2.30
C GLY A 136 20.20 -20.83 -1.69
N PHE A 137 19.16 -21.67 -1.66
CA PHE A 137 19.27 -23.09 -1.28
C PHE A 137 18.07 -23.87 -1.81
N MET A 138 17.96 -24.02 -3.14
CA MET A 138 17.50 -25.25 -3.82
C MET A 138 17.62 -25.06 -5.35
N SER A 139 18.85 -24.84 -5.81
CA SER A 139 19.23 -24.97 -7.22
C SER A 139 19.43 -26.44 -7.65
N HIS A 140 18.93 -27.44 -6.90
CA HIS A 140 19.18 -28.86 -7.16
C HIS A 140 18.02 -29.77 -6.70
N MET A 141 16.85 -29.72 -7.35
CA MET A 141 15.90 -30.86 -7.45
C MET A 141 14.96 -30.75 -8.67
N PHE A 142 15.37 -30.03 -9.73
CA PHE A 142 14.77 -30.21 -11.06
C PHE A 142 15.32 -31.50 -11.67
N GLY A 143 14.72 -32.63 -11.29
CA GLY A 143 15.04 -33.94 -11.83
C GLY A 143 14.04 -34.99 -11.35
N GLY A 144 12.94 -35.15 -12.08
CA GLY A 144 12.03 -36.29 -11.86
C GLY A 144 10.56 -35.98 -12.06
N HIS A 145 10.09 -36.11 -13.30
CA HIS A 145 8.93 -36.91 -13.68
C HIS A 145 7.96 -37.35 -12.54
N TRP A 146 6.72 -36.82 -12.57
CA TRP A 146 5.48 -37.37 -11.97
C TRP A 146 5.31 -37.44 -10.43
N GLY A 147 4.16 -36.96 -9.94
CA GLY A 147 3.46 -37.58 -8.79
C GLY A 147 2.89 -36.64 -7.72
N TRP A 148 1.60 -36.83 -7.40
CA TRP A 148 0.85 -36.37 -6.19
C TRP A 148 0.61 -34.85 -6.02
N TRP A 149 -0.59 -34.26 -5.87
CA TRP A 149 -1.97 -34.73 -5.64
C TRP A 149 -2.07 -35.96 -4.74
N GLY A 150 -1.83 -35.81 -3.44
CA GLY A 150 -1.97 -36.96 -2.52
C GLY A 150 -2.13 -36.67 -1.03
N GLY A 151 -1.93 -35.44 -0.55
CA GLY A 151 -1.97 -35.15 0.89
C GLY A 151 -3.36 -34.96 1.51
N ALA A 152 -4.41 -34.76 0.70
CA ALA A 152 -5.71 -34.32 1.21
C ALA A 152 -6.78 -35.43 1.35
N LEU A 153 -6.45 -36.71 1.11
CA LEU A 153 -7.44 -37.80 1.00
C LEU A 153 -7.27 -38.96 2.01
N MET A 154 -6.50 -38.82 3.09
CA MET A 154 -6.35 -39.91 4.08
C MET A 154 -6.82 -39.61 5.52
N VAL A 155 -7.42 -38.45 5.79
CA VAL A 155 -8.00 -38.18 7.13
C VAL A 155 -9.53 -38.37 7.18
N GLY A 156 -10.22 -38.41 6.03
CA GLY A 156 -11.69 -38.43 5.96
C GLY A 156 -12.38 -39.81 5.88
N MET A 157 -11.67 -40.92 5.62
CA MET A 157 -12.29 -42.22 5.31
C MET A 157 -12.18 -43.30 6.41
N MET A 158 -11.61 -43.00 7.58
CA MET A 158 -11.60 -43.96 8.71
C MET A 158 -12.81 -43.83 9.66
N VAL A 159 -13.74 -42.89 9.42
CA VAL A 159 -14.87 -42.61 10.35
C VAL A 159 -16.18 -43.33 9.97
N THR A 160 -16.25 -44.05 8.84
CA THR A 160 -17.53 -44.61 8.33
C THR A 160 -17.64 -46.13 8.32
N MET A 161 -16.82 -46.87 9.07
CA MET A 161 -16.94 -48.33 9.25
C MET A 161 -17.22 -48.78 10.70
N MET A 162 -17.88 -47.95 11.51
CA MET A 162 -18.33 -48.34 12.85
C MET A 162 -19.83 -48.14 13.11
N VAL A 163 -20.62 -47.84 12.07
CA VAL A 163 -22.09 -47.75 12.19
C VAL A 163 -22.72 -48.65 11.14
N LEU A 164 -22.55 -49.97 11.31
CA LEU A 164 -23.40 -51.04 10.74
C LEU A 164 -22.91 -52.39 11.30
N LEU A 165 -23.13 -52.59 12.58
CA LEU A 165 -23.29 -53.89 13.25
C LEU A 165 -24.33 -53.73 14.35
#